data_AF-A0A1E7KEY4-F1
#
_entry.id   AF-A0A1E7KEY4-F1
#
_cell.length_a   1.000
_cell.length_b   1.000
_cell.length_c   1.000
_cell.angle_alpha   90.00
_cell.angle_beta   90.00
_cell.angle_gamma   90.00
#
_symmetry.space_group_name_H-M   'P 1'
#
loop_
_entity.id
_entity.type
_entity.pdbx_description
1 polymer ?
#
loop_
_entity_poly.entity_id
_entity_poly.type
_entity_poly.pdbx_seq_one_letter_code
_entity_poly.pdbx_strand_id
1 'polypeptide(L)'
;GGNRRLATASGAALAGVVGTAAPLAASLPGPPSTALGLLAAGTAYAATRTAAIRRLFTDVTEAPVLVHIAWATADALHRAGLVPRGPEGVSLEPDETGAYRVELDGVPRAASARFATAFDEAVSPLTSPRYVVPRHILPPPGAGAALRALFRRPAQNAVVHHAVPTALGENRRLADLFAAAWNTYVSTGDPLYTRSPEGAGVLAAQAGGSPLGVTTAMRLTWQ
;
A
#
# COMPACT_ATOMS: atom_id res chain seq x y z
N GLY A 1 34.01 -35.33 -39.51
CA GLY A 1 32.71 -35.87 -39.93
C GLY A 1 31.81 -36.00 -38.72
N GLY A 2 30.52 -35.66 -38.87
CA GLY A 2 29.44 -35.85 -37.88
C GLY A 2 29.42 -34.82 -36.74
N ASN A 3 28.32 -34.17 -36.35
CA ASN A 3 26.91 -34.25 -36.74
C ASN A 3 26.28 -32.86 -36.49
N ARG A 4 25.64 -32.28 -37.51
CA ARG A 4 24.86 -31.04 -37.39
C ARG A 4 23.42 -31.36 -36.96
N ARG A 5 23.09 -30.94 -35.74
CA ARG A 5 21.86 -30.23 -35.31
C ARG A 5 20.55 -30.63 -36.00
N LEU A 6 19.71 -31.37 -35.26
CA LEU A 6 18.26 -31.19 -35.28
C LEU A 6 17.91 -30.21 -34.15
N ALA A 7 17.59 -28.98 -34.51
CA ALA A 7 17.01 -27.99 -33.60
C ALA A 7 15.50 -28.03 -33.74
N THR A 8 14.86 -28.41 -32.66
CA THR A 8 13.43 -28.37 -32.38
C THR A 8 12.91 -26.93 -32.37
N ALA A 9 11.83 -26.74 -33.12
CA ALA A 9 10.58 -26.05 -32.79
C ALA A 9 10.59 -24.74 -31.96
N SER A 10 9.89 -23.76 -32.55
CA SER A 10 8.96 -22.84 -31.89
C SER A 10 9.54 -21.69 -31.07
N GLY A 11 9.63 -20.54 -31.71
CA GLY A 11 9.89 -19.27 -31.02
C GLY A 11 9.96 -18.08 -31.97
N ALA A 12 8.89 -17.85 -32.75
CA ALA A 12 8.79 -16.64 -33.56
C ALA A 12 7.46 -15.94 -33.29
N ALA A 13 7.57 -14.84 -32.54
CA ALA A 13 6.86 -13.58 -32.75
C ALA A 13 5.31 -13.61 -32.81
N LEU A 14 4.68 -13.28 -31.69
CA LEU A 14 3.47 -12.46 -31.70
C LEU A 14 3.74 -11.16 -30.93
N ALA A 15 4.70 -10.40 -31.46
CA ALA A 15 4.76 -8.96 -31.25
C ALA A 15 3.99 -8.31 -32.41
N GLY A 16 2.95 -7.54 -32.09
CA GLY A 16 2.30 -6.66 -33.05
C GLY A 16 0.89 -7.07 -33.47
N VAL A 17 -0.10 -6.82 -32.62
CA VAL A 17 -1.45 -6.41 -33.08
C VAL A 17 -1.93 -5.26 -32.19
N VAL A 18 -1.24 -4.13 -32.28
CA VAL A 18 -1.85 -2.82 -32.04
C VAL A 18 -1.80 -2.12 -33.39
N GLY A 19 -2.97 -1.94 -33.99
CA GLY A 19 -3.12 -1.22 -35.25
C GLY A 19 -3.92 -2.03 -36.27
N THR A 20 -5.13 -1.54 -36.56
CA THR A 20 -6.05 -1.96 -37.61
C THR A 20 -6.96 -3.17 -37.33
N ALA A 21 -7.84 -3.03 -36.33
CA ALA A 21 -9.12 -3.74 -36.32
C ALA A 21 -10.30 -2.76 -36.44
N ALA A 22 -10.24 -1.89 -37.45
CA ALA A 22 -11.36 -1.12 -37.95
C ALA A 22 -11.09 -0.95 -39.46
N PRO A 23 -11.82 -1.57 -40.41
CA PRO A 23 -13.13 -2.23 -40.31
C PRO A 23 -13.21 -3.57 -41.10
N LEU A 24 -13.39 -4.71 -40.42
CA LEU A 24 -13.95 -5.92 -41.06
C LEU A 24 -15.21 -6.44 -40.34
N ALA A 25 -15.83 -5.59 -39.53
CA ALA A 25 -17.12 -5.85 -38.89
C ALA A 25 -18.30 -5.28 -39.69
N ALA A 26 -18.12 -4.97 -40.98
CA ALA A 26 -19.13 -4.28 -41.80
C ALA A 26 -19.94 -5.18 -42.74
N SER A 27 -19.74 -6.50 -42.75
CA SER A 27 -20.41 -7.34 -43.76
C SER A 27 -20.75 -8.75 -43.32
N LEU A 28 -21.38 -8.91 -42.15
CA LEU A 28 -22.22 -10.08 -41.84
C LEU A 28 -23.30 -9.67 -40.81
N PRO A 29 -24.59 -9.58 -41.18
CA PRO A 29 -25.66 -9.24 -40.26
C PRO A 29 -25.94 -10.45 -39.37
N GLY A 30 -25.65 -10.33 -38.08
CA GLY A 30 -26.00 -11.35 -37.11
C GLY A 30 -25.62 -10.99 -35.68
N PRO A 31 -26.24 -11.61 -34.67
CA PRO A 31 -25.97 -11.37 -33.25
C PRO A 31 -24.53 -11.63 -32.77
N PRO A 32 -23.64 -12.44 -33.42
CA PRO A 32 -22.30 -12.64 -32.88
C PRO A 32 -21.33 -11.47 -33.14
N SER A 33 -21.59 -10.58 -34.11
CA SER A 33 -20.69 -9.47 -34.44
C SER A 33 -20.80 -8.30 -33.44
N THR A 34 -21.98 -8.06 -32.88
CA THR A 34 -22.18 -7.08 -31.80
C THR A 34 -21.54 -7.52 -30.48
N ALA A 35 -21.58 -8.83 -30.17
CA ALA A 35 -20.93 -9.39 -28.99
C ALA A 35 -19.40 -9.25 -29.03
N LEU A 36 -18.77 -9.48 -30.19
CA LEU A 36 -17.34 -9.28 -30.38
C LEU A 36 -16.94 -7.80 -30.30
N GLY A 37 -17.75 -6.90 -30.86
CA GLY A 37 -17.53 -5.45 -30.77
C GLY A 37 -17.57 -4.93 -29.33
N LEU A 38 -18.53 -5.41 -28.52
CA LEU A 38 -18.63 -5.05 -27.10
C LEU A 38 -17.48 -5.62 -26.27
N LEU A 39 -17.00 -6.83 -26.57
CA LEU A 39 -15.82 -7.41 -25.93
C LEU A 39 -14.52 -6.66 -26.28
N ALA A 40 -14.35 -6.27 -27.54
CA ALA A 40 -13.20 -5.47 -27.97
C ALA A 40 -13.21 -4.07 -27.34
N ALA A 41 -14.37 -3.41 -27.31
CA ALA A 41 -14.52 -2.12 -26.63
C ALA A 41 -14.28 -2.23 -25.11
N GLY A 42 -14.79 -3.29 -24.48
CA GLY A 42 -14.58 -3.57 -23.05
C GLY A 42 -13.12 -3.82 -22.69
N THR A 43 -12.39 -4.59 -23.52
CA THR A 43 -10.96 -4.85 -23.32
C THR A 43 -10.10 -3.60 -23.57
N ALA A 44 -10.41 -2.80 -24.59
CA ALA A 44 -9.74 -1.52 -24.85
C ALA A 44 -9.99 -0.50 -23.73
N TYR A 45 -11.23 -0.40 -23.24
CA TYR A 45 -11.59 0.45 -22.10
C TYR A 45 -10.87 0.02 -20.81
N ALA A 46 -10.83 -1.28 -20.52
CA ALA A 46 -10.12 -1.82 -19.36
C ALA A 46 -8.60 -1.61 -19.47
N ALA A 47 -8.01 -1.80 -20.66
CA ALA A 47 -6.58 -1.61 -20.89
C ALA A 47 -6.16 -0.13 -20.74
N THR A 48 -6.96 0.80 -21.26
CA THR A 48 -6.68 2.25 -21.13
C THR A 48 -6.89 2.74 -19.70
N ARG A 49 -7.94 2.27 -19.00
CA ARG A 49 -8.15 2.56 -17.57
C ARG A 49 -7.05 1.99 -16.68
N THR A 50 -6.61 0.74 -16.91
CA THR A 50 -5.52 0.14 -16.14
C THR A 50 -4.18 0.80 -16.42
N ALA A 51 -3.91 1.21 -17.66
CA ALA A 51 -2.72 2.00 -17.99
C ALA A 51 -2.74 3.39 -17.34
N ALA A 52 -3.89 4.06 -17.31
CA ALA A 52 -4.05 5.34 -16.61
C ALA A 52 -3.86 5.18 -15.08
N ILE A 53 -4.47 4.15 -14.49
CA ILE A 53 -4.31 3.83 -13.06
C ILE A 53 -2.85 3.45 -12.75
N ARG A 54 -2.21 2.65 -13.61
CA ARG A 54 -0.80 2.26 -13.45
C ARG A 54 0.15 3.46 -13.53
N ARG A 55 -0.11 4.42 -14.43
CA ARG A 55 0.64 5.69 -14.50
C ARG A 55 0.47 6.52 -13.24
N LEU A 56 -0.73 6.56 -12.66
CA LEU A 56 -0.99 7.22 -11.38
C LEU A 56 -0.27 6.55 -10.19
N PHE A 57 -0.01 5.23 -10.26
CA PHE A 57 0.71 4.50 -9.21
C PHE A 57 2.24 4.55 -9.34
N THR A 58 2.80 5.01 -10.46
CA THR A 58 4.26 4.93 -10.70
C THR A 58 5.03 6.04 -9.95
N ASP A 59 4.35 7.09 -9.48
CA ASP A 59 4.96 8.23 -8.76
C ASP A 59 4.66 8.23 -7.24
N VAL A 60 4.12 7.14 -6.68
CA VAL A 60 3.84 7.04 -5.23
C VAL A 60 5.09 6.54 -4.51
N THR A 61 6.17 7.32 -4.61
CA THR A 61 7.48 7.11 -4.02
C THR A 61 7.42 7.34 -2.51
N GLU A 62 7.10 6.30 -1.72
CA GLU A 62 7.40 6.08 -0.27
C GLU A 62 7.13 7.23 0.75
N ALA A 63 7.60 8.45 0.50
CA ALA A 63 7.24 9.70 1.16
C ALA A 63 5.72 9.91 1.33
N PRO A 64 4.83 9.57 0.37
CA PRO A 64 3.40 9.60 0.61
C PRO A 64 3.01 8.72 1.80
N VAL A 65 3.57 7.53 1.94
CA VAL A 65 3.14 6.62 3.02
C VAL A 65 3.56 7.14 4.38
N LEU A 66 4.79 7.64 4.50
CA LEU A 66 5.34 8.13 5.76
C LEU A 66 4.59 9.34 6.29
N VAL A 67 4.25 10.32 5.43
CA VAL A 67 3.46 11.48 5.85
C VAL A 67 2.07 11.08 6.34
N HIS A 68 1.43 10.10 5.70
CA HIS A 68 0.12 9.61 6.16
C HIS A 68 0.20 8.89 7.52
N ILE A 69 1.27 8.12 7.78
CA ILE A 69 1.50 7.51 9.10
C ILE A 69 1.77 8.60 10.15
N ALA A 70 2.53 9.64 9.79
CA ALA A 70 2.78 10.78 10.66
C ALA A 70 1.49 11.53 11.01
N TRP A 71 0.63 11.81 10.03
CA TRP A 71 -0.69 12.41 10.24
C TRP A 71 -1.58 11.54 11.13
N ALA A 72 -1.67 10.23 10.86
CA ALA A 72 -2.45 9.32 11.69
C ALA A 72 -1.98 9.32 13.16
N THR A 73 -0.66 9.35 13.36
CA THR A 73 -0.05 9.39 14.70
C THR A 73 -0.34 10.70 15.41
N ALA A 74 -0.15 11.84 14.75
CA ALA A 74 -0.42 13.16 15.31
C ALA A 74 -1.91 13.36 15.65
N ASP A 75 -2.81 12.96 14.75
CA ASP A 75 -4.26 13.01 14.94
C ASP A 75 -4.71 12.16 16.14
N ALA A 76 -4.21 10.94 16.26
CA ALA A 76 -4.56 10.05 17.37
C ALA A 76 -4.04 10.59 18.71
N LEU A 77 -2.79 11.08 18.76
CA LEU A 77 -2.23 11.70 19.96
C LEU A 77 -3.01 12.96 20.35
N HIS A 78 -3.41 13.77 19.38
CA HIS A 78 -4.18 14.99 19.61
C HIS A 78 -5.57 14.66 20.17
N ARG A 79 -6.29 13.72 19.54
CA ARG A 79 -7.60 13.26 20.04
C ARG A 79 -7.53 12.58 21.40
N ALA A 80 -6.40 11.96 21.73
CA ALA A 80 -6.11 11.41 23.04
C ALA A 80 -5.74 12.49 24.09
N GLY A 81 -5.59 13.75 23.69
CA GLY A 81 -5.16 14.85 24.56
C GLY A 81 -3.68 14.77 24.98
N LEU A 82 -2.87 13.97 24.28
CA LEU A 82 -1.46 13.73 24.60
C LEU A 82 -0.52 14.78 23.99
N VAL A 83 -0.96 15.46 22.94
CA VAL A 83 -0.27 16.57 22.28
C VAL A 83 -1.27 17.68 21.90
N PRO A 84 -0.85 18.94 21.85
CA PRO A 84 -1.77 20.06 21.66
C PRO A 84 -2.19 20.30 20.20
N ARG A 85 -1.50 19.72 19.22
CA ARG A 85 -1.79 19.87 17.77
C ARG A 85 -1.86 18.54 17.06
N GLY A 86 -2.67 18.48 16.02
CA GLY A 86 -2.90 17.30 15.20
C GLY A 86 -2.04 17.29 13.92
N PRO A 87 -2.56 16.70 12.82
CA PRO A 87 -1.87 16.58 11.55
C PRO A 87 -1.36 17.90 10.97
N GLU A 88 -2.07 19.00 11.22
CA GLU A 88 -1.74 20.33 10.72
C GLU A 88 -0.41 20.88 11.24
N GLY A 89 0.11 20.31 12.33
CA GLY A 89 1.43 20.65 12.87
C GLY A 89 2.55 19.75 12.35
N VAL A 90 2.28 18.74 11.52
CA VAL A 90 3.32 17.79 11.09
C VAL A 90 4.17 18.41 9.98
N SER A 91 5.48 18.48 10.21
CA SER A 91 6.48 18.81 9.19
C SER A 91 7.28 17.57 8.81
N LEU A 92 7.54 17.42 7.50
CA LEU A 92 8.32 16.33 6.93
C LEU A 92 9.35 16.91 5.95
N GLU A 93 10.59 17.02 6.39
CA GLU A 93 11.68 17.60 5.60
C GLU A 93 12.76 16.55 5.33
N PRO A 94 13.19 16.33 4.07
CA PRO A 94 14.35 15.51 3.79
C PRO A 94 15.61 16.20 4.34
N ASP A 95 16.46 15.44 5.02
CA ASP A 95 17.75 15.91 5.51
C ASP A 95 18.86 15.76 4.44
N GLU A 96 20.04 16.30 4.75
CA GLU A 96 21.22 16.27 3.86
C GLU A 96 21.73 14.84 3.59
N THR A 97 21.30 13.86 4.38
CA THR A 97 21.68 12.44 4.25
C THR A 97 20.66 11.61 3.48
N GLY A 98 19.53 12.21 3.09
CA GLY A 98 18.40 11.53 2.47
C GLY A 98 17.48 10.82 3.46
N ALA A 99 17.65 11.03 4.76
CA ALA A 99 16.67 10.66 5.77
C ALA A 99 15.54 11.71 5.82
N TYR A 100 14.41 11.37 6.44
CA TYR A 100 13.33 12.33 6.67
C TYR A 100 13.34 12.76 8.13
N ARG A 101 13.35 14.07 8.34
CA ARG A 101 13.07 14.70 9.63
C ARG A 101 11.57 14.88 9.76
N VAL A 102 11.00 14.28 10.81
CA VAL A 102 9.56 14.32 11.08
C VAL A 102 9.36 14.96 12.44
N GLU A 103 8.68 16.11 12.48
CA GLU A 103 8.47 16.86 13.72
C GLU A 103 7.03 17.35 13.83
N LEU A 104 6.59 17.64 15.05
CA LEU A 104 5.34 18.32 15.32
C LEU A 104 5.65 19.78 15.70
N ASP A 105 5.29 20.70 14.84
CA ASP A 105 5.62 22.13 14.94
C ASP A 105 4.63 22.92 15.79
N GLY A 106 5.13 24.01 16.38
CA GLY A 106 4.31 24.92 17.18
C GLY A 106 3.81 24.30 18.49
N VAL A 107 4.52 23.31 19.03
CA VAL A 107 4.20 22.64 20.30
C VAL A 107 5.41 22.65 21.24
N PRO A 108 5.21 22.47 22.57
CA PRO A 108 6.33 22.31 23.49
C PRO A 108 7.23 21.13 23.13
N ARG A 109 8.54 21.24 23.37
CA ARG A 109 9.53 20.21 23.03
C ARG A 109 9.16 18.80 23.52
N ALA A 110 8.60 18.70 24.72
CA ALA A 110 8.16 17.41 25.27
C ALA A 110 7.00 16.78 24.47
N ALA A 111 6.11 17.58 23.88
CA ALA A 111 5.02 17.10 23.04
C ALA A 111 5.54 16.65 21.66
N SER A 112 6.47 17.41 21.07
CA SER A 112 7.12 17.01 19.82
C SER A 112 7.92 15.71 19.99
N ALA A 113 8.68 15.59 21.08
CA ALA A 113 9.39 14.35 21.41
C ALA A 113 8.44 13.15 21.59
N ARG A 114 7.30 13.34 22.26
CA ARG A 114 6.28 12.29 22.41
C ARG A 114 5.71 11.85 21.06
N PHE A 115 5.45 12.80 20.16
CA PHE A 115 5.04 12.50 18.80
C PHE A 115 6.11 11.72 18.05
N ALA A 116 7.37 12.16 18.09
CA ALA A 116 8.48 11.51 17.41
C ALA A 116 8.66 10.06 17.89
N THR A 117 8.63 9.81 19.20
CA THR A 117 8.68 8.44 19.75
C THR A 117 7.52 7.58 19.28
N ALA A 118 6.28 8.10 19.32
CA ALA A 118 5.13 7.33 18.88
C ALA A 118 5.17 7.04 17.37
N PHE A 119 5.62 7.99 16.57
CA PHE A 119 5.78 7.82 15.13
C PHE A 119 6.87 6.78 14.81
N ASP A 120 8.02 6.85 15.49
CA ASP A 120 9.10 5.87 15.37
C ASP A 120 8.61 4.45 15.64
N GLU A 121 7.85 4.25 16.72
CA GLU A 121 7.26 2.95 17.03
C GLU A 121 6.33 2.44 15.92
N ALA A 122 5.52 3.31 15.30
CA ALA A 122 4.57 2.93 14.24
C ALA A 122 5.25 2.51 12.93
N VAL A 123 6.43 3.06 12.64
CA VAL A 123 7.21 2.76 11.43
C VAL A 123 8.30 1.71 11.66
N SER A 124 8.64 1.45 12.93
CA SER A 124 9.64 0.47 13.33
C SER A 124 9.17 -0.98 13.16
N PRO A 125 10.11 -1.93 13.00
CA PRO A 125 9.80 -3.36 13.00
C PRO A 125 8.99 -3.83 14.21
N LEU A 126 8.01 -4.71 13.94
CA LEU A 126 7.18 -5.30 14.98
C LEU A 126 8.05 -6.14 15.93
N THR A 127 8.20 -5.65 17.16
CA THR A 127 8.86 -6.39 18.24
C THR A 127 7.81 -7.06 19.12
N SER A 128 7.13 -6.30 19.96
CA SER A 128 6.10 -6.81 20.88
C SER A 128 5.01 -5.77 21.22
N PRO A 129 4.42 -5.07 20.23
CA PRO A 129 3.38 -4.09 20.51
C PRO A 129 2.12 -4.76 21.07
N ARG A 130 1.35 -4.03 21.87
CA ARG A 130 0.12 -4.55 22.49
C ARG A 130 -1.05 -4.66 21.49
N TYR A 131 -1.07 -3.78 20.51
CA TYR A 131 -2.02 -3.80 19.41
C TYR A 131 -1.27 -3.59 18.09
N VAL A 132 -1.83 -4.12 17.01
CA VAL A 132 -1.36 -3.86 15.65
C VAL A 132 -2.53 -3.43 14.77
N VAL A 133 -2.26 -2.64 13.74
CA VAL A 133 -3.25 -2.23 12.73
C VAL A 133 -2.83 -2.69 11.34
N PRO A 134 -3.76 -3.19 10.52
CA PRO A 134 -3.43 -3.68 9.19
C PRO A 134 -3.32 -2.53 8.19
N ARG A 135 -2.42 -2.70 7.23
CA ARG A 135 -2.30 -1.90 6.02
C ARG A 135 -2.43 -2.81 4.82
N HIS A 136 -3.50 -2.62 4.07
CA HIS A 136 -3.77 -3.41 2.87
C HIS A 136 -3.01 -2.82 1.69
N ILE A 137 -2.06 -3.57 1.16
CA ILE A 137 -1.34 -3.24 -0.08
C ILE A 137 -2.11 -3.86 -1.24
N LEU A 138 -2.64 -3.01 -2.12
CA LEU A 138 -3.26 -3.48 -3.35
C LEU A 138 -2.14 -3.92 -4.31
N PRO A 139 -2.20 -5.17 -4.84
CA PRO A 139 -1.24 -5.57 -5.85
C PRO A 139 -1.40 -4.67 -7.08
N PRO A 140 -0.30 -4.29 -7.77
CA PRO A 140 -0.39 -3.51 -8.99
C PRO A 140 -1.28 -4.26 -10.00
N PRO A 141 -2.11 -3.55 -10.79
CA PRO A 141 -2.97 -4.20 -11.77
C PRO A 141 -2.11 -4.88 -12.84
N GLY A 142 -1.89 -6.18 -12.69
CA GLY A 142 -1.20 -7.01 -13.66
C GLY A 142 -2.09 -7.35 -14.86
N ALA A 143 -1.48 -7.82 -15.95
CA ALA A 143 -2.22 -8.40 -17.06
C ALA A 143 -3.14 -9.52 -16.55
N GLY A 144 -4.46 -9.36 -16.72
CA GLY A 144 -5.47 -10.28 -16.19
C GLY A 144 -6.15 -9.87 -14.88
N ALA A 145 -5.88 -8.68 -14.33
CA ALA A 145 -6.64 -8.13 -13.19
C ALA A 145 -8.14 -7.98 -13.53
N ALA A 146 -8.46 -7.49 -14.74
CA ALA A 146 -9.84 -7.40 -15.23
C ALA A 146 -10.50 -8.78 -15.37
N LEU A 147 -9.76 -9.79 -15.83
CA LEU A 147 -10.25 -11.17 -15.93
C LEU A 147 -10.51 -11.79 -14.56
N ARG A 148 -9.62 -11.56 -13.57
CA ARG A 148 -9.82 -11.98 -12.18
C ARG A 148 -11.01 -11.31 -11.51
N ALA A 149 -11.20 -10.01 -11.76
CA ALA A 149 -12.36 -9.28 -11.28
C ALA A 149 -13.66 -9.86 -11.85
N LEU A 150 -13.67 -10.26 -13.12
CA LEU A 150 -14.79 -10.93 -13.77
C LEU A 150 -15.10 -12.30 -13.16
N PHE A 151 -14.08 -13.07 -12.79
CA PHE A 151 -14.21 -14.37 -12.13
C PHE A 151 -14.33 -14.28 -10.60
N ARG A 152 -14.53 -13.08 -10.02
CA ARG A 152 -14.62 -12.82 -8.57
C ARG A 152 -13.56 -13.57 -7.74
N ARG A 153 -12.35 -13.75 -8.28
CA ARG A 153 -11.23 -14.29 -7.48
C ARG A 153 -10.54 -13.10 -6.81
N PRO A 154 -10.81 -12.82 -5.53
CA PRO A 154 -10.13 -11.73 -4.86
C PRO A 154 -8.63 -12.00 -4.92
N ALA A 155 -7.87 -11.04 -5.42
CA ALA A 155 -6.44 -11.05 -5.17
C ALA A 155 -6.28 -10.96 -3.65
N GLN A 156 -5.52 -11.89 -3.06
CA GLN A 156 -5.16 -11.78 -1.65
C GLN A 156 -4.30 -10.52 -1.53
N ASN A 157 -4.87 -9.45 -0.96
CA ASN A 157 -4.11 -8.23 -0.72
C ASN A 157 -3.03 -8.55 0.30
N ALA A 158 -1.79 -8.14 0.03
CA ALA A 158 -0.73 -8.28 1.02
C ALA A 158 -1.07 -7.35 2.20
N VAL A 159 -1.13 -7.90 3.41
CA VAL A 159 -1.43 -7.13 4.62
C VAL A 159 -0.14 -6.94 5.40
N VAL A 160 0.29 -5.69 5.54
CA VAL A 160 1.41 -5.32 6.42
C VAL A 160 0.82 -4.78 7.71
N HIS A 161 1.22 -5.33 8.86
CA HIS A 161 0.77 -4.77 10.13
C HIS A 161 1.78 -3.77 10.66
N HIS A 162 1.25 -2.69 11.23
CA HIS A 162 2.02 -1.67 11.92
C HIS A 162 1.71 -1.71 13.42
N ALA A 163 2.69 -1.38 14.24
CA ALA A 163 2.50 -1.28 15.68
C ALA A 163 1.56 -0.13 16.00
N VAL A 164 0.64 -0.35 16.94
CA VAL A 164 0.03 0.77 17.65
C VAL A 164 1.05 1.27 18.66
N PRO A 165 1.45 2.56 18.62
CA PRO A 165 2.44 3.11 19.53
C PRO A 165 2.07 2.90 20.98
N THR A 166 3.05 2.72 21.86
CA THR A 166 2.87 2.40 23.28
C THR A 166 1.93 3.40 23.97
N ALA A 167 2.11 4.70 23.72
CA ALA A 167 1.27 5.77 24.26
C ALA A 167 -0.21 5.68 23.84
N LEU A 168 -0.49 5.05 22.70
CA LEU A 168 -1.83 4.82 22.17
C LEU A 168 -2.31 3.37 22.38
N GLY A 169 -1.41 2.46 22.75
CA GLY A 169 -1.67 1.05 22.99
C GLY A 169 -1.97 0.70 24.45
N GLU A 170 -1.93 1.67 25.37
CA GLU A 170 -2.14 1.43 26.81
C GLU A 170 -3.52 0.83 27.13
N ASN A 171 -4.53 1.14 26.34
CA ASN A 171 -5.87 0.57 26.49
C ASN A 171 -6.60 0.54 25.14
N ARG A 172 -7.69 -0.23 25.09
CA ARG A 172 -8.50 -0.40 23.88
C ARG A 172 -9.03 0.92 23.32
N ARG A 173 -9.48 1.84 24.20
CA ARG A 173 -10.02 3.14 23.78
C ARG A 173 -8.98 3.97 23.03
N LEU A 174 -7.74 4.03 23.51
CA LEU A 174 -6.67 4.75 22.82
C LEU A 174 -6.26 4.05 21.51
N ALA A 175 -6.26 2.72 21.49
CA ALA A 175 -5.98 1.96 20.27
C ALA A 175 -7.06 2.20 19.20
N ASP A 176 -8.31 2.39 19.61
CA ASP A 176 -9.42 2.71 18.72
C ASP A 176 -9.31 4.13 18.15
N LEU A 177 -8.83 5.10 18.93
CA LEU A 177 -8.51 6.44 18.41
C LEU A 177 -7.42 6.37 17.35
N PHE A 178 -6.39 5.55 17.56
CA PHE A 178 -5.34 5.35 16.57
C PHE A 178 -5.87 4.66 15.31
N ALA A 179 -6.68 3.60 15.42
CA ALA A 179 -7.29 2.99 14.23
C ALA A 179 -8.23 3.92 13.49
N ALA A 180 -9.00 4.77 14.18
CA ALA A 180 -9.84 5.77 13.51
C ALA A 180 -9.00 6.75 12.67
N ALA A 181 -7.88 7.22 13.22
CA ALA A 181 -6.93 8.07 12.50
C ALA A 181 -6.25 7.29 11.35
N TRP A 182 -5.83 6.05 11.60
CA TRP A 182 -5.22 5.15 10.61
C TRP A 182 -6.14 4.90 9.42
N ASN A 183 -7.43 4.68 9.68
CA ASN A 183 -8.46 4.47 8.66
C ASN A 183 -8.71 5.71 7.81
N THR A 184 -8.42 6.90 8.37
CA THR A 184 -8.57 8.17 7.67
C THR A 184 -7.39 8.44 6.73
N TYR A 185 -6.16 8.20 7.20
CA TYR A 185 -4.96 8.63 6.46
C TYR A 185 -4.21 7.50 5.75
N VAL A 186 -4.25 6.26 6.25
CA VAL A 186 -3.36 5.18 5.80
C VAL A 186 -4.11 4.04 5.12
N SER A 187 -4.95 3.32 5.86
CA SER A 187 -5.65 2.13 5.36
C SER A 187 -6.76 1.73 6.30
N THR A 188 -7.83 1.15 5.77
CA THR A 188 -8.94 0.66 6.59
C THR A 188 -8.58 -0.62 7.35
N GLY A 189 -8.92 -0.69 8.63
CA GLY A 189 -8.76 -1.86 9.49
C GLY A 189 -9.09 -1.60 10.96
N ASP A 190 -9.28 -2.68 11.72
CA ASP A 190 -9.48 -2.62 13.17
C ASP A 190 -8.18 -2.95 13.92
N PRO A 191 -7.95 -2.39 15.13
CA PRO A 191 -6.80 -2.77 15.92
C PRO A 191 -6.96 -4.21 16.42
N LEU A 192 -5.95 -5.03 16.15
CA LEU A 192 -5.87 -6.42 16.59
C LEU A 192 -5.05 -6.50 17.88
N TYR A 193 -5.64 -7.13 18.91
CA TYR A 193 -4.95 -7.35 20.19
C TYR A 193 -3.95 -8.50 20.05
N THR A 194 -2.67 -8.23 20.31
CA THR A 194 -1.59 -9.17 19.99
C THR A 194 -1.51 -10.39 20.91
N ARG A 195 -2.17 -10.34 22.08
CA ARG A 195 -2.27 -11.52 22.97
C ARG A 195 -3.51 -12.37 22.71
N SER A 196 -4.34 -12.02 21.72
CA SER A 196 -5.37 -12.92 21.22
C SER A 196 -4.72 -14.02 20.35
N PRO A 197 -5.34 -15.21 20.19
CA PRO A 197 -4.80 -16.26 19.33
C PRO A 197 -4.53 -15.79 17.89
N GLU A 198 -5.43 -14.96 17.36
CA GLU A 198 -5.31 -14.35 16.02
C GLU A 198 -4.15 -13.35 15.96
N GLY A 199 -4.07 -12.41 16.91
CA GLY A 199 -3.00 -11.43 16.99
C GLY A 199 -1.61 -12.03 17.22
N ALA A 200 -1.53 -13.11 18.01
CA ALA A 200 -0.29 -13.84 18.22
C ALA A 200 0.19 -14.53 16.93
N GLY A 201 -0.74 -15.09 16.14
CA GLY A 201 -0.43 -15.65 14.83
C GLY A 201 0.11 -14.61 13.83
N VAL A 202 -0.50 -13.42 13.81
CA VAL A 202 -0.04 -12.30 12.97
C VAL A 202 1.36 -11.83 13.38
N LEU A 203 1.60 -11.64 14.68
CA LEU A 203 2.94 -11.27 15.17
C LEU A 203 3.97 -12.34 14.83
N ALA A 204 3.66 -13.63 15.04
CA ALA A 204 4.58 -14.71 14.71
C ALA A 204 4.90 -14.78 13.22
N ALA A 205 3.94 -14.48 12.34
CA ALA A 205 4.13 -14.48 10.89
C ALA A 205 4.94 -13.28 10.37
N GLN A 206 4.99 -12.16 11.12
CA GLN A 206 5.63 -10.91 10.67
C GLN A 206 6.80 -10.45 11.56
N ALA A 207 7.10 -11.17 12.64
CA ALA A 207 8.22 -10.87 13.54
C ALA A 207 9.55 -10.85 12.78
N GLY A 208 10.28 -9.74 12.88
CA GLY A 208 11.60 -9.56 12.28
C GLY A 208 11.61 -9.03 10.84
N GLY A 209 10.45 -8.87 10.19
CA GLY A 209 10.33 -8.13 8.93
C GLY A 209 10.19 -6.63 9.19
N SER A 210 10.91 -5.78 8.43
CA SER A 210 10.65 -4.34 8.46
C SER A 210 9.29 -4.06 7.78
N PRO A 211 8.32 -3.41 8.44
CA PRO A 211 7.04 -3.01 7.84
C PRO A 211 7.24 -2.07 6.65
N LEU A 212 8.36 -1.34 6.65
CA LEU A 212 8.80 -0.52 5.54
C LEU A 212 9.49 -1.34 4.45
N GLY A 213 10.13 -2.47 4.78
CA GLY A 213 11.03 -3.25 3.90
C GLY A 213 10.40 -3.96 2.69
N VAL A 214 9.12 -3.71 2.38
CA VAL A 214 8.56 -3.99 1.04
C VAL A 214 8.90 -2.86 0.07
N THR A 215 9.31 -1.70 0.58
CA THR A 215 9.91 -0.58 -0.12
C THR A 215 11.20 -0.15 0.61
N THR A 216 12.01 0.65 -0.05
CA THR A 216 13.43 0.88 0.22
C THR A 216 13.79 1.18 1.69
N ALA A 217 14.93 0.64 2.14
CA ALA A 217 15.45 0.83 3.50
C ALA A 217 15.64 2.33 3.84
N MET A 218 14.74 2.89 4.62
CA MET A 218 14.85 4.25 5.14
C MET A 218 15.57 4.24 6.50
N ARG A 219 16.53 5.15 6.67
CA ARG A 219 17.24 5.35 7.93
C ARG A 219 16.63 6.57 8.62
N LEU A 220 16.04 6.40 9.80
CA LEU A 220 15.55 7.49 10.64
C LEU A 220 16.66 7.90 11.61
N THR A 221 16.99 9.19 11.65
CA THR A 221 17.98 9.79 12.54
C THR A 221 17.27 10.77 13.47
N TRP A 222 17.50 10.63 14.79
CA TRP A 222 16.87 11.44 15.84
C TRP A 222 17.90 12.38 16.49
N GLN A 223 17.51 13.62 16.82
CA GLN A 223 18.27 14.55 17.69
C GLN A 223 17.37 15.24 18.72
#